data_AF-A0A2S9Y0R5-F1
#
_entry.id   AF-A0A2S9Y0R5-F1
#
_cell.length_a   1.000
_cell.length_b   1.000
_cell.length_c   1.000
_cell.angle_alpha   90.00
_cell.angle_beta   90.00
_cell.angle_gamma   90.00
#
_symmetry.space_group_name_H-M   'P 1'
#
loop_
_entity.id
_entity.type
_entity.pdbx_description
1 polymer ?
#
loop_
_entity_poly.entity_id
_entity_poly.type
_entity_poly.pdbx_seq_one_letter_code
_entity_poly.pdbx_strand_id
1 'polypeptide(L)'
;MRVNSKQLIWAGVLAGAVIGSTVVIAADHHEADTTSADDASANIGDLYAFHAGGRLTLILTFDGYKLKSETPSYDPDVLYGFHIDTNGDNSPDQEIWARFGQNGAGEWGVSVEGIPGVEGAVIGAVDEVVVDDASGAQVFAGFRDDPFFFDLEGYNDTLMTGQLSFDAARDFVAFKNTGAIVVEFDHAGLGSTSLAVWATTGRRGS
;
A
#
# COMPACT_ATOMS: atom_id res chain seq x y z
N MET A 1 34.05 59.98 -3.85
CA MET A 1 34.43 59.93 -2.41
C MET A 1 33.16 59.95 -1.56
N ARG A 2 32.89 58.85 -0.87
CA ARG A 2 32.24 58.71 0.46
C ARG A 2 30.88 59.41 0.73
N VAL A 3 29.79 58.63 0.66
CA VAL A 3 29.02 58.02 1.78
C VAL A 3 28.44 58.90 2.92
N ASN A 4 27.15 58.64 3.22
CA ASN A 4 26.40 58.65 4.51
C ASN A 4 25.66 59.94 4.99
N SER A 5 24.46 59.90 5.61
CA SER A 5 23.62 58.79 6.13
C SER A 5 22.27 59.29 6.74
N LYS A 6 21.34 58.35 6.96
CA LYS A 6 20.15 58.33 7.86
C LYS A 6 18.93 59.11 7.33
N GLN A 7 17.74 58.53 7.20
CA GLN A 7 16.94 57.98 8.30
C GLN A 7 16.15 56.71 7.93
N LEU A 8 16.01 55.83 8.92
CA LEU A 8 15.18 54.63 8.93
C LEU A 8 13.70 55.01 9.03
N ILE A 9 12.83 54.31 8.28
CA ILE A 9 11.48 54.00 8.76
C ILE A 9 11.24 52.51 8.50
N TRP A 10 11.11 51.76 9.59
CA TRP A 10 10.66 50.39 9.62
C TRP A 10 9.17 50.34 9.25
N ALA A 11 8.82 49.57 8.23
CA ALA A 11 7.45 49.10 8.04
C ALA A 11 7.51 47.58 8.02
N GLY A 12 6.98 46.97 9.08
CA GLY A 12 6.93 45.52 9.24
C GLY A 12 6.11 44.88 8.14
N VAL A 13 6.71 43.91 7.44
CA VAL A 13 5.99 42.99 6.57
C VAL A 13 5.43 41.89 7.47
N LEU A 14 4.13 41.97 7.76
CA LEU A 14 3.33 40.81 8.15
C LEU A 14 3.24 39.89 6.92
N ALA A 15 4.20 38.97 6.78
CA ALA A 15 4.08 37.87 5.86
C ALA A 15 3.00 36.93 6.42
N GLY A 16 1.78 37.06 5.91
CA GLY A 16 0.74 36.06 6.11
C GLY A 16 1.23 34.74 5.51
N ALA A 17 1.59 33.80 6.38
CA ALA A 17 1.79 32.42 5.97
C ALA A 17 0.43 31.89 5.50
N VAL A 18 0.22 31.89 4.19
CA VAL A 18 -0.79 31.05 3.57
C VAL A 18 -0.32 29.62 3.84
N ILE A 19 -0.86 29.00 4.87
CA ILE A 19 -0.79 27.56 5.05
C ILE A 19 -1.64 27.00 3.92
N GLY A 20 -1.01 26.73 2.78
CA GLY A 20 -1.58 25.89 1.75
C GLY A 20 -1.72 24.51 2.38
N SER A 21 -2.92 24.19 2.85
CA SER A 21 -3.30 22.81 3.13
C SER A 21 -3.20 22.06 1.81
N THR A 22 -2.07 21.40 1.59
CA THR A 22 -2.00 20.30 0.63
C THR A 22 -2.98 19.27 1.16
N VAL A 23 -4.13 19.16 0.50
CA VAL A 23 -4.98 17.98 0.67
C VAL A 23 -4.13 16.84 0.16
N VAL A 24 -3.53 16.09 1.07
CA VAL A 24 -3.04 14.75 0.77
C VAL A 24 -4.30 13.90 0.77
N ILE A 25 -4.81 13.58 -0.42
CA ILE A 25 -5.80 12.51 -0.56
C ILE A 25 -4.98 11.22 -0.48
N ALA A 26 -5.05 10.55 0.65
CA ALA A 26 -4.56 9.19 0.82
C ALA A 26 -5.61 8.43 1.64
N ALA A 27 -5.86 7.18 1.23
CA ALA A 27 -6.97 6.26 1.54
C ALA A 27 -8.22 6.40 0.63
N ASP A 28 -8.38 5.44 -0.30
CA ASP A 28 -9.57 5.21 -1.15
C ASP A 28 -10.28 3.90 -0.80
N HIS A 29 -10.16 3.48 0.46
CA HIS A 29 -10.74 2.26 1.04
C HIS A 29 -12.25 2.35 1.26
N HIS A 30 -13.03 2.65 0.21
CA HIS A 30 -14.50 2.71 0.24
C HIS A 30 -15.13 3.89 1.02
N GLU A 31 -14.43 4.59 1.93
CA GLU A 31 -14.97 5.84 2.53
C GLU A 31 -14.87 7.05 1.58
N ALA A 32 -14.09 6.93 0.50
CA ALA A 32 -14.09 7.83 -0.64
C ALA A 32 -15.07 7.34 -1.72
N ASP A 33 -16.35 7.25 -1.36
CA ASP A 33 -17.47 6.89 -2.25
C ASP A 33 -17.53 7.87 -3.44
N THR A 34 -16.89 7.52 -4.56
CA THR A 34 -17.29 7.82 -5.97
C THR A 34 -16.19 7.61 -7.04
N THR A 35 -14.92 7.32 -6.72
CA THR A 35 -13.84 7.33 -7.74
C THR A 35 -13.05 6.03 -7.98
N SER A 36 -13.28 4.95 -7.24
CA SER A 36 -12.47 3.72 -7.34
C SER A 36 -13.17 2.52 -8.03
N ALA A 37 -14.28 2.76 -8.75
CA ALA A 37 -15.14 1.72 -9.30
C ALA A 37 -14.69 1.11 -10.64
N ASP A 38 -13.79 1.75 -11.41
CA ASP A 38 -13.60 1.37 -12.82
C ASP A 38 -12.52 0.31 -13.07
N ASP A 39 -11.61 0.06 -12.13
CA ASP A 39 -10.55 -0.95 -12.27
C ASP A 39 -10.25 -1.66 -10.95
N ALA A 40 -11.10 -2.63 -10.61
CA ALA A 40 -10.99 -3.35 -9.35
C ALA A 40 -9.63 -4.06 -9.20
N SER A 41 -9.09 -4.64 -10.28
CA SER A 41 -7.79 -5.30 -10.25
C SER A 41 -6.61 -4.36 -9.96
N ALA A 42 -6.70 -3.08 -10.31
CA ALA A 42 -5.63 -2.10 -10.00
C ALA A 42 -5.93 -1.27 -8.75
N ASN A 43 -7.08 -1.45 -8.11
CA ASN A 43 -7.51 -0.68 -6.95
C ASN A 43 -6.80 -1.22 -5.68
N ILE A 44 -5.85 -0.45 -5.15
CA ILE A 44 -5.15 -0.75 -3.90
C ILE A 44 -6.08 -0.42 -2.72
N GLY A 45 -6.18 -1.32 -1.75
CA GLY A 45 -6.76 -1.00 -0.45
C GLY A 45 -5.71 -0.38 0.47
N ASP A 46 -4.84 -1.25 0.99
CA ASP A 46 -3.88 -0.91 2.04
C ASP A 46 -2.52 -1.54 1.77
N LEU A 47 -1.48 -0.87 2.29
CA LEU A 47 -0.13 -1.41 2.41
C LEU A 47 0.21 -1.58 3.89
N TYR A 48 0.58 -2.80 4.28
CA TYR A 48 1.13 -3.09 5.59
C TYR A 48 2.59 -3.52 5.48
N ALA A 49 3.39 -3.08 6.45
CA ALA A 49 4.79 -3.48 6.60
C ALA A 49 5.04 -3.87 8.05
N PHE A 50 5.41 -5.14 8.28
CA PHE A 50 5.73 -5.67 9.59
C PHE A 50 7.17 -6.15 9.61
N HIS A 51 7.87 -5.97 10.73
CA HIS A 51 9.18 -6.56 10.92
C HIS A 51 9.20 -7.41 12.19
N ALA A 52 9.69 -8.65 12.08
CA ALA A 52 9.81 -9.55 13.21
C ALA A 52 10.92 -10.57 12.95
N GLY A 53 11.76 -10.83 13.95
CA GLY A 53 12.75 -11.90 13.89
C GLY A 53 13.75 -11.80 12.73
N GLY A 54 14.13 -10.59 12.31
CA GLY A 54 15.04 -10.38 11.16
C GLY A 54 14.36 -10.44 9.79
N ARG A 55 13.03 -10.59 9.75
CA ARG A 55 12.26 -10.59 8.50
C ARG A 55 11.45 -9.33 8.34
N LEU A 56 11.25 -8.92 7.09
CA LEU A 56 10.29 -7.91 6.67
C LEU A 56 9.15 -8.59 5.92
N THR A 57 7.92 -8.33 6.33
CA THR A 57 6.70 -8.81 5.70
C THR A 57 5.95 -7.61 5.13
N LEU A 58 5.75 -7.59 3.82
CA LEU A 58 4.97 -6.59 3.10
C LEU A 58 3.65 -7.23 2.66
N ILE A 59 2.55 -6.51 2.86
CA ILE A 59 1.21 -6.95 2.46
C ILE A 59 0.54 -5.81 1.70
N LEU A 60 0.14 -6.06 0.46
CA LEU A 60 -0.67 -5.14 -0.34
C LEU A 60 -2.04 -5.77 -0.56
N THR A 61 -3.09 -5.08 -0.13
CA THR A 61 -4.47 -5.47 -0.44
C THR A 61 -4.97 -4.76 -1.69
N PHE A 62 -5.86 -5.41 -2.43
CA PHE A 62 -6.42 -4.89 -3.67
C PHE A 62 -7.81 -5.44 -3.96
N ASP A 63 -8.51 -4.84 -4.93
CA ASP A 63 -9.82 -5.29 -5.42
C ASP A 63 -10.94 -5.21 -4.36
N GLY A 64 -10.76 -4.26 -3.44
CA GLY A 64 -11.75 -3.84 -2.45
C GLY A 64 -12.28 -4.99 -1.59
N TYR A 65 -13.46 -4.75 -0.99
CA TYR A 65 -14.14 -5.77 -0.20
C TYR A 65 -15.06 -6.63 -1.06
N LYS A 66 -14.99 -7.94 -0.81
CA LYS A 66 -15.87 -8.94 -1.40
C LYS A 66 -16.40 -9.93 -0.37
N LEU A 67 -17.51 -10.55 -0.69
CA LEU A 67 -18.05 -11.68 0.07
C LEU A 67 -17.11 -12.89 -0.06
N LYS A 68 -17.06 -13.73 0.97
CA LYS A 68 -16.22 -14.95 0.98
C LYS A 68 -16.50 -15.93 -0.17
N SER A 69 -17.68 -15.84 -0.80
CA SER A 69 -18.09 -16.67 -1.94
C SER A 69 -17.62 -16.13 -3.29
N GLU A 70 -17.08 -14.90 -3.32
CA GLU A 70 -16.57 -14.28 -4.55
C GLU A 70 -15.08 -14.60 -4.73
N THR A 71 -14.57 -14.31 -5.92
CA THR A 71 -13.16 -14.46 -6.27
C THR A 71 -12.54 -13.08 -6.51
N PRO A 72 -11.26 -12.88 -6.15
CA PRO A 72 -10.56 -11.68 -6.54
C PRO A 72 -10.48 -11.49 -8.05
N SER A 73 -10.49 -10.24 -8.48
CA SER A 73 -10.28 -9.79 -9.86
C SER A 73 -8.79 -9.75 -10.15
N TYR A 74 -8.26 -10.84 -10.70
CA TYR A 74 -6.89 -10.86 -11.23
C TYR A 74 -6.86 -10.38 -12.68
N ASP A 75 -5.80 -9.67 -13.05
CA ASP A 75 -5.59 -9.15 -14.41
C ASP A 75 -4.08 -9.27 -14.76
N PRO A 76 -3.71 -9.91 -15.88
CA PRO A 76 -2.31 -10.08 -16.27
C PRO A 76 -1.62 -8.79 -16.73
N ASP A 77 -2.38 -7.74 -17.03
CA ASP A 77 -1.88 -6.45 -17.47
C ASP A 77 -1.66 -5.45 -16.32
N VAL A 78 -2.05 -5.82 -15.09
CA VAL A 78 -1.76 -5.04 -13.88
C VAL A 78 -0.43 -5.46 -13.27
N LEU A 79 0.41 -4.48 -12.98
CA LEU A 79 1.67 -4.61 -12.28
C LEU A 79 1.55 -3.95 -10.90
N TYR A 80 1.86 -4.70 -9.86
CA TYR A 80 1.86 -4.24 -8.48
C TYR A 80 3.31 -4.04 -8.04
N GLY A 81 3.62 -2.87 -7.49
CA GLY A 81 4.96 -2.52 -7.03
C GLY A 81 4.98 -2.24 -5.54
N PHE A 82 5.93 -2.85 -4.84
CA PHE A 82 6.38 -2.42 -3.53
C PHE A 82 7.69 -1.66 -3.70
N HIS A 83 7.76 -0.48 -3.10
CA HIS A 83 8.89 0.43 -3.20
C HIS A 83 9.47 0.65 -1.82
N ILE A 84 10.79 0.51 -1.69
CA ILE A 84 11.49 0.60 -0.42
C ILE A 84 12.64 1.61 -0.58
N ASP A 85 12.55 2.71 0.17
CA ASP A 85 13.64 3.67 0.36
C ASP A 85 14.37 3.31 1.66
N THR A 86 15.68 3.14 1.56
CA THR A 86 16.58 2.73 2.64
C THR A 86 17.46 3.87 3.16
N ASN A 87 17.43 5.04 2.49
CA ASN A 87 18.36 6.14 2.69
C ASN A 87 17.67 7.49 3.03
N GLY A 88 16.36 7.60 2.82
CA GLY A 88 15.52 8.74 3.18
C GLY A 88 15.48 9.87 2.15
N ASP A 89 15.84 9.62 0.90
CA ASP A 89 15.77 10.60 -0.19
C ASP A 89 14.41 10.65 -0.91
N ASN A 90 13.45 9.80 -0.51
CA ASN A 90 12.15 9.59 -1.13
C ASN A 90 12.24 9.04 -2.57
N SER A 91 13.30 8.30 -2.88
CA SER A 91 13.46 7.51 -4.10
C SER A 91 13.61 6.04 -3.70
N PRO A 92 13.05 5.09 -4.48
CA PRO A 92 13.18 3.68 -4.13
C PRO A 92 14.62 3.22 -4.37
N ASP A 93 15.21 2.58 -3.37
CA ASP A 93 16.49 1.86 -3.48
C ASP A 93 16.26 0.38 -3.87
N GLN A 94 15.09 -0.16 -3.49
CA GLN A 94 14.65 -1.51 -3.81
C GLN A 94 13.20 -1.50 -4.27
N GLU A 95 12.94 -2.19 -5.38
CA GLU A 95 11.60 -2.41 -5.92
C GLU A 95 11.29 -3.90 -5.98
N ILE A 96 10.07 -4.28 -5.61
CA ILE A 96 9.54 -5.65 -5.75
C ILE A 96 8.28 -5.58 -6.60
N TRP A 97 8.25 -6.38 -7.66
CA TRP A 97 7.20 -6.34 -8.67
C TRP A 97 6.42 -7.64 -8.68
N ALA A 98 5.10 -7.56 -8.45
CA ALA A 98 4.18 -8.69 -8.53
C ALA A 98 3.24 -8.55 -9.72
N ARG A 99 2.94 -9.68 -10.38
CA ARG A 99 1.99 -9.73 -11.50
C ARG A 99 1.31 -11.08 -11.57
N PHE A 100 0.01 -11.06 -11.91
CA PHE A 100 -0.76 -12.28 -12.12
C PHE A 100 -0.65 -12.79 -13.56
N GLY A 101 -0.93 -14.06 -13.77
CA GLY A 101 -1.03 -14.67 -15.09
C GLY A 101 -1.83 -15.96 -15.04
N GLN A 102 -2.29 -16.41 -16.20
CA GLN A 102 -2.96 -17.70 -16.33
C GLN A 102 -2.10 -18.69 -17.11
N ASN A 103 -2.13 -19.95 -16.68
CA ASN A 103 -1.57 -21.05 -17.47
C ASN A 103 -2.52 -21.47 -18.61
N GLY A 104 -2.12 -22.46 -19.40
CA GLY A 104 -2.94 -22.96 -20.52
C GLY A 104 -4.26 -23.63 -20.11
N ALA A 105 -4.46 -23.93 -18.83
CA ALA A 105 -5.71 -24.44 -18.26
C ALA A 105 -6.61 -23.34 -17.68
N GLY A 106 -6.18 -22.07 -17.70
CA GLY A 106 -6.91 -20.94 -17.13
C GLY A 106 -6.73 -20.78 -15.61
N GLU A 107 -5.80 -21.52 -15.00
CA GLU A 107 -5.50 -21.41 -13.57
C GLU A 107 -4.61 -20.19 -13.34
N TRP A 108 -4.94 -19.41 -12.31
CA TRP A 108 -4.19 -18.21 -11.95
C TRP A 108 -2.94 -18.54 -11.14
N GLY A 109 -1.88 -17.82 -11.43
CA GLY A 109 -0.66 -17.77 -10.63
C GLY A 109 -0.14 -16.34 -10.49
N VAL A 110 0.82 -16.18 -9.61
CA VAL A 110 1.54 -14.93 -9.37
C VAL A 110 3.03 -15.12 -9.67
N SER A 111 3.65 -14.09 -10.22
CA SER A 111 5.10 -13.95 -10.37
C SER A 111 5.55 -12.73 -9.57
N VAL A 112 6.52 -12.91 -8.68
CA VAL A 112 7.09 -11.82 -7.86
C VAL A 112 8.60 -11.74 -8.08
N GLU A 113 9.08 -10.58 -8.52
CA GLU A 113 10.47 -10.32 -8.88
C GLU A 113 11.06 -9.18 -8.02
N GLY A 114 12.38 -9.16 -7.89
CA GLY A 114 13.09 -8.10 -7.15
C GLY A 114 13.16 -8.30 -5.64
N ILE A 115 12.78 -9.46 -5.12
CA ILE A 115 12.89 -9.76 -3.69
C ILE A 115 14.37 -9.81 -3.28
N PRO A 116 14.81 -9.07 -2.25
CA PRO A 116 16.19 -9.11 -1.78
C PRO A 116 16.66 -10.52 -1.45
N GLY A 117 17.80 -10.92 -2.03
CA GLY A 117 18.39 -12.25 -1.83
C GLY A 117 17.83 -13.36 -2.74
N VAL A 118 16.80 -13.09 -3.56
CA VAL A 118 16.26 -14.04 -4.53
C VAL A 118 16.84 -13.76 -5.92
N GLU A 119 17.29 -14.80 -6.62
CA GLU A 119 17.66 -14.70 -8.03
C GLU A 119 16.44 -14.97 -8.92
N GLY A 120 15.99 -13.93 -9.64
CA GLY A 120 14.86 -14.05 -10.58
C GLY A 120 13.49 -13.88 -9.90
N ALA A 121 12.51 -14.67 -10.35
CA ALA A 121 11.12 -14.58 -9.92
C ALA A 121 10.72 -15.76 -9.02
N VAL A 122 9.98 -15.47 -7.95
CA VAL A 122 9.20 -16.48 -7.22
C VAL A 122 7.85 -16.61 -7.92
N ILE A 123 7.52 -17.82 -8.38
CA ILE A 123 6.30 -18.09 -9.15
C ILE A 123 5.53 -19.22 -8.49
N GLY A 124 4.22 -19.05 -8.33
CA GLY A 124 3.34 -20.14 -7.93
C GLY A 124 1.85 -19.84 -8.10
N ALA A 125 1.03 -20.79 -7.70
CA ALA A 125 -0.42 -20.68 -7.79
C ALA A 125 -0.95 -19.62 -6.82
N VAL A 126 -2.08 -19.00 -7.18
CA VAL A 126 -2.83 -18.19 -6.21
C VAL A 126 -3.38 -19.08 -5.09
N ASP A 127 -3.60 -18.48 -3.93
CA ASP A 127 -4.04 -19.12 -2.69
C ASP A 127 -3.05 -20.12 -2.06
N GLU A 128 -1.83 -20.22 -2.59
CA GLU A 128 -0.74 -21.03 -2.04
C GLU A 128 0.42 -20.16 -1.53
N VAL A 129 1.11 -20.64 -0.48
CA VAL A 129 2.36 -20.04 -0.03
C VAL A 129 3.51 -20.70 -0.78
N VAL A 130 4.29 -19.90 -1.48
CA VAL A 130 5.49 -20.33 -2.22
C VAL A 130 6.71 -19.91 -1.42
N VAL A 131 7.67 -20.83 -1.26
CA VAL A 131 8.93 -20.58 -0.56
C VAL A 131 10.07 -20.69 -1.57
N ASP A 132 10.94 -19.70 -1.61
CA ASP A 132 12.25 -19.82 -2.26
C ASP A 132 13.22 -20.51 -1.31
N ASP A 133 13.64 -21.74 -1.64
CA ASP A 133 14.46 -22.57 -0.75
C ASP A 133 15.86 -21.98 -0.48
N ALA A 134 16.39 -21.16 -1.40
CA ALA A 134 17.74 -20.62 -1.30
C ALA A 134 17.83 -19.43 -0.32
N SER A 135 16.89 -18.49 -0.43
CA SER A 135 16.82 -17.29 0.40
C SER A 135 15.90 -17.44 1.61
N GLY A 136 14.99 -18.40 1.59
CA GLY A 136 13.89 -18.54 2.54
C GLY A 136 12.76 -17.52 2.34
N ALA A 137 12.80 -16.70 1.27
CA ALA A 137 11.73 -15.76 0.96
C ALA A 137 10.39 -16.49 0.74
N GLN A 138 9.29 -15.87 1.18
CA GLN A 138 7.95 -16.41 1.05
C GLN A 138 7.06 -15.44 0.30
N VAL A 139 6.26 -15.98 -0.60
CA VAL A 139 5.26 -15.23 -1.36
C VAL A 139 3.92 -15.91 -1.22
N PHE A 140 2.89 -15.10 -1.02
CA PHE A 140 1.51 -15.52 -1.13
C PHE A 140 0.76 -14.49 -1.97
N ALA A 141 -0.13 -14.93 -2.86
CA ALA A 141 -1.11 -14.05 -3.47
C ALA A 141 -2.45 -14.76 -3.55
N GLY A 142 -3.52 -14.12 -3.13
CA GLY A 142 -4.83 -14.77 -3.10
C GLY A 142 -5.85 -14.04 -2.25
N PHE A 143 -6.96 -14.71 -1.97
CA PHE A 143 -8.07 -14.12 -1.23
C PHE A 143 -7.88 -14.34 0.27
N ARG A 144 -7.92 -13.26 1.06
CA ARG A 144 -7.80 -13.33 2.52
C ARG A 144 -8.83 -12.43 3.18
N ASP A 145 -9.19 -12.77 4.41
CA ASP A 145 -9.93 -11.86 5.28
C ASP A 145 -9.10 -10.57 5.45
N ASP A 146 -9.75 -9.41 5.38
CA ASP A 146 -9.06 -8.13 5.54
C ASP A 146 -8.53 -8.00 6.99
N PRO A 147 -7.24 -7.66 7.21
CA PRO A 147 -6.67 -7.52 8.55
C PRO A 147 -7.06 -6.22 9.25
N PHE A 148 -7.76 -5.30 8.58
CA PHE A 148 -8.27 -4.06 9.15
C PHE A 148 -9.45 -4.31 10.10
N PHE A 149 -9.76 -3.31 10.91
CA PHE A 149 -10.93 -3.26 11.78
C PHE A 149 -11.46 -1.83 11.75
N PHE A 150 -12.75 -1.66 11.47
CA PHE A 150 -13.35 -0.32 11.49
C PHE A 150 -14.83 -0.32 11.87
N ASP A 151 -15.19 0.59 12.78
CA ASP A 151 -16.58 0.91 13.10
C ASP A 151 -17.07 2.07 12.22
N LEU A 152 -17.39 1.75 10.96
CA LEU A 152 -17.92 2.71 9.98
C LEU A 152 -19.24 3.34 10.45
N GLU A 153 -20.06 2.61 11.19
CA GLU A 153 -21.31 3.14 11.76
C GLU A 153 -21.01 4.23 12.79
N GLY A 154 -20.08 3.98 13.72
CA GLY A 154 -19.62 4.97 14.69
C GLY A 154 -19.01 6.21 14.06
N TYR A 155 -18.30 6.07 12.93
CA TYR A 155 -17.81 7.21 12.14
C TYR A 155 -18.97 8.05 11.59
N ASN A 156 -19.92 7.42 10.89
CA ASN A 156 -21.07 8.11 10.29
C ASN A 156 -21.96 8.79 11.35
N ASP A 157 -22.22 8.12 12.47
CA ASP A 157 -22.97 8.68 13.60
C ASP A 157 -22.24 9.88 14.22
N THR A 158 -20.91 9.81 14.32
CA THR A 158 -20.09 10.93 14.80
C THR A 158 -20.20 12.14 13.88
N LEU A 159 -20.16 11.94 12.56
CA LEU A 159 -20.34 13.03 11.59
C LEU A 159 -21.73 13.64 11.66
N MET A 160 -22.77 12.81 11.79
CA MET A 160 -24.17 13.25 11.78
C MET A 160 -24.57 13.96 13.07
N THR A 161 -24.04 13.53 14.22
CA THR A 161 -24.44 14.04 15.53
C THR A 161 -23.46 15.04 16.13
N GLY A 162 -22.21 15.06 15.66
CA GLY A 162 -21.12 15.80 16.27
C GLY A 162 -20.65 15.22 17.61
N GLN A 163 -21.11 14.02 17.99
CA GLN A 163 -20.72 13.32 19.21
C GLN A 163 -19.99 12.02 18.87
N LEU A 164 -18.84 11.79 19.53
CA LEU A 164 -18.03 10.60 19.31
C LEU A 164 -18.83 9.33 19.64
N SER A 165 -18.99 8.46 18.65
CA SER A 165 -19.91 7.31 18.69
C SER A 165 -19.24 5.97 18.33
N PHE A 166 -17.91 5.85 18.41
CA PHE A 166 -17.20 4.60 18.13
C PHE A 166 -17.45 3.51 19.18
N ASP A 167 -17.60 2.27 18.72
CA ASP A 167 -17.77 1.05 19.51
C ASP A 167 -16.81 -0.05 19.01
N ALA A 168 -15.97 -0.55 19.91
CA ALA A 168 -14.98 -1.60 19.62
C ALA A 168 -15.61 -2.98 19.33
N ALA A 169 -16.91 -3.17 19.54
CA ALA A 169 -17.62 -4.39 19.19
C ALA A 169 -18.17 -4.38 17.75
N ARG A 170 -18.13 -3.24 17.05
CA ARG A 170 -18.63 -3.10 15.69
C ARG A 170 -17.48 -3.14 14.70
N ASP A 171 -17.52 -4.16 13.84
CA ASP A 171 -16.55 -4.36 12.79
C ASP A 171 -17.28 -4.42 11.44
N PHE A 172 -17.20 -3.33 10.68
CA PHE A 172 -17.77 -3.24 9.34
C PHE A 172 -17.06 -4.17 8.35
N VAL A 173 -15.81 -4.52 8.62
CA VAL A 173 -14.94 -5.26 7.70
C VAL A 173 -14.86 -6.74 8.06
N ALA A 174 -15.38 -7.11 9.24
CA ALA A 174 -15.64 -8.49 9.62
C ALA A 174 -16.38 -9.25 8.50
N PHE A 175 -15.87 -10.45 8.21
CA PHE A 175 -16.38 -11.37 7.18
C PHE A 175 -16.26 -10.90 5.73
N LYS A 176 -15.59 -9.78 5.48
CA LYS A 176 -15.21 -9.35 4.13
C LYS A 176 -13.79 -9.78 3.83
N ASN A 177 -13.59 -10.20 2.60
CA ASN A 177 -12.30 -10.60 2.09
C ASN A 177 -11.82 -9.59 1.06
N THR A 178 -10.52 -9.53 0.86
CA THR A 178 -9.85 -8.70 -0.14
C THR A 178 -8.75 -9.51 -0.83
N GLY A 179 -8.37 -9.11 -2.05
CA GLY A 179 -7.19 -9.66 -2.68
C GLY A 179 -5.96 -9.23 -1.89
N ALA A 180 -5.00 -10.13 -1.67
CA ALA A 180 -3.78 -9.83 -0.94
C ALA A 180 -2.56 -10.36 -1.69
N ILE A 181 -1.50 -9.56 -1.74
CA ILE A 181 -0.15 -9.97 -2.13
C ILE A 181 0.74 -9.80 -0.90
N VAL A 182 1.36 -10.89 -0.46
CA VAL A 182 2.24 -10.94 0.70
C VAL A 182 3.63 -11.36 0.25
N VAL A 183 4.64 -10.60 0.65
CA VAL A 183 6.05 -10.89 0.40
C VAL A 183 6.81 -10.80 1.71
N GLU A 184 7.47 -11.88 2.10
CA GLU A 184 8.29 -11.94 3.32
C GLU A 184 9.73 -12.36 2.98
N PHE A 185 10.71 -11.60 3.44
CA PHE A 185 12.13 -11.86 3.15
C PHE A 185 13.03 -11.40 4.29
N ASP A 186 14.31 -11.77 4.25
CA ASP A 186 15.30 -11.34 5.23
C ASP A 186 15.63 -9.85 5.01
N HIS A 187 15.37 -9.01 6.02
CA HIS A 187 15.59 -7.57 5.89
C HIS A 187 17.08 -7.21 5.82
N ALA A 188 18.00 -8.14 6.16
CA ALA A 188 19.43 -7.94 6.02
C ALA A 188 19.81 -7.65 4.55
N GLY A 189 19.03 -8.16 3.59
CA GLY A 189 19.20 -7.88 2.16
C GLY A 189 19.04 -6.40 1.80
N LEU A 190 18.37 -5.60 2.64
CA LEU A 190 18.18 -4.16 2.42
C LEU A 190 19.35 -3.30 2.93
N GLY A 191 20.24 -3.86 3.76
CA GLY A 191 21.38 -3.12 4.30
C GLY A 191 21.03 -1.92 5.20
N SER A 192 19.75 -1.75 5.58
CA SER A 192 19.25 -0.64 6.39
C SER A 192 18.24 -1.10 7.44
N THR A 193 18.13 -0.33 8.52
CA THR A 193 17.13 -0.52 9.59
C THR A 193 16.08 0.58 9.60
N SER A 194 16.21 1.59 8.74
CA SER A 194 15.22 2.65 8.55
C SER A 194 14.68 2.54 7.14
N LEU A 195 13.37 2.33 7.03
CA LEU A 195 12.70 2.06 5.76
C LEU A 195 11.51 3.00 5.61
N ALA A 196 11.36 3.59 4.43
CA ALA A 196 10.09 4.13 3.98
C ALA A 196 9.55 3.22 2.87
N VAL A 197 8.27 2.87 2.95
CA VAL A 197 7.65 1.91 2.03
C VAL A 197 6.36 2.50 1.46
N TRP A 198 6.16 2.36 0.15
CA TRP A 198 4.92 2.69 -0.53
C TRP A 198 4.61 1.66 -1.62
N ALA A 199 3.40 1.70 -2.14
CA ALA A 199 2.95 0.79 -3.17
C ALA A 199 2.36 1.54 -4.36
N THR A 200 2.41 0.91 -5.53
CA THR A 200 1.78 1.42 -6.76
C THR A 200 1.16 0.27 -7.53
N THR A 201 0.08 0.54 -8.24
CA THR A 201 -0.41 -0.28 -9.34
C THR A 201 -0.24 0.48 -10.66
N GLY A 202 0.01 -0.25 -11.74
CA GLY A 202 0.09 0.30 -13.09
C GLY A 202 -0.33 -0.70 -14.14
N ARG A 203 -0.89 -0.22 -15.25
CA ARG A 203 -1.26 -1.08 -16.39
C ARG A 203 -0.19 -1.04 -17.47
N ARG A 204 -0.01 -2.19 -18.15
CA ARG A 204 0.74 -2.23 -19.40
C ARG A 204 -0.08 -1.58 -20.51
N GLY A 205 0.47 -0.52 -21.12
CA GLY A 205 -0.10 0.12 -22.31
C GLY A 205 -0.96 1.36 -22.05
N SER A 206 -0.97 1.89 -20.82
CA SER A 206 -1.56 3.19 -20.45
C SER A 206 -0.51 4.27 -20.28
#